data_AF-A0A4Q5Z9B6-F1
#
_entry.id   AF-A0A4Q5Z9B6-F1
#
_cell.length_a   1.000
_cell.length_b   1.000
_cell.length_c   1.000
_cell.angle_alpha   90.00
_cell.angle_beta   90.00
_cell.angle_gamma   90.00
#
_symmetry.space_group_name_H-M   'P 1'
#
loop_
_entity.id
_entity.type
_entity.pdbx_description
1 polymer ?
#
loop_
_entity_poly.entity_id
_entity_poly.type
_entity_poly.pdbx_seq_one_letter_code
_entity_poly.pdbx_strand_id
1 'polypeptide(L)'
;MNKKKLVVFTGAGISAESGLRTFRDSDGLWENYQVEDVATPRAWKKDMDLVLRFYNERRRDVLAAQPNAAHLGLAALEEHYDVTIITQNIDDLHERAGSTRVLHLHGEILTMRSEKDPYTIYEIRTDINRGDLAPDGAQLRPAIVWFEEAVPMIEEVIPFVQDAQIFVLVGSSLVVYP
;
A
#
# COMPACT_ATOMS: atom_id res chain seq x y z
N MET A 1 -3.40 21.74 25.63
CA MET A 1 -2.11 21.01 25.71
C MET A 1 -1.81 20.46 24.33
N ASN A 2 -0.55 20.44 23.88
CA ASN A 2 -0.21 19.78 22.61
C ASN A 2 -0.50 18.28 22.72
N LYS A 3 -1.14 17.71 21.70
CA LYS A 3 -1.33 16.26 21.59
C LYS A 3 0.04 15.58 21.47
N LYS A 4 0.21 14.40 22.08
CA LYS A 4 1.45 13.63 21.94
C LYS A 4 1.56 13.06 20.53
N LYS A 5 2.77 13.00 19.98
CA LYS A 5 3.04 12.43 18.65
C LYS A 5 3.01 10.90 18.71
N LEU A 6 2.02 10.30 18.05
CA LEU A 6 1.81 8.87 17.95
C LEU A 6 2.07 8.44 16.51
N VAL A 7 3.10 7.64 16.30
CA VAL A 7 3.35 7.00 15.00
C VAL A 7 2.85 5.58 15.05
N VAL A 8 2.03 5.20 14.08
CA VAL A 8 1.47 3.85 13.93
C VAL A 8 2.00 3.27 12.63
N PHE A 9 2.79 2.20 12.74
CA PHE A 9 3.30 1.46 11.60
C PHE A 9 2.41 0.24 11.35
N THR A 10 1.78 0.18 10.18
CA THR A 10 0.80 -0.86 9.85
C THR A 10 1.24 -1.73 8.68
N GLY A 11 0.88 -3.01 8.73
CA GLY A 11 1.05 -3.97 7.64
C GLY A 11 -0.25 -4.74 7.36
N ALA A 12 -0.18 -5.71 6.45
CA ALA A 12 -1.38 -6.33 5.86
C ALA A 12 -2.33 -6.95 6.89
N GLY A 13 -1.82 -7.38 8.05
CA GLY A 13 -2.61 -7.96 9.13
C GLY A 13 -3.71 -7.04 9.65
N ILE A 14 -3.56 -5.71 9.57
CA ILE A 14 -4.62 -4.78 9.99
C ILE A 14 -5.86 -4.84 9.07
N SER A 15 -5.67 -5.19 7.80
CA SER A 15 -6.72 -5.26 6.77
C SER A 15 -7.35 -6.66 6.66
N ALA A 16 -6.83 -7.66 7.38
CA ALA A 16 -7.32 -9.03 7.31
C ALA A 16 -8.81 -9.16 7.69
N GLU A 17 -9.23 -8.48 8.76
CA GLU A 17 -10.63 -8.47 9.21
C GLU A 17 -11.58 -7.70 8.26
N SER A 18 -11.01 -6.95 7.30
CA SER A 18 -11.76 -6.31 6.21
C SER A 18 -11.93 -7.23 5.00
N GLY A 19 -11.50 -8.49 5.09
CA GLY A 19 -11.63 -9.49 4.02
C GLY A 19 -10.49 -9.47 2.98
N LEU A 20 -9.48 -8.61 3.18
CA LEU A 20 -8.31 -8.56 2.29
C LEU A 20 -7.30 -9.64 2.72
N ARG A 21 -6.83 -10.46 1.77
CA ARG A 21 -5.82 -11.46 2.11
C ARG A 21 -4.46 -10.82 2.26
N THR A 22 -3.72 -11.29 3.26
CA THR A 22 -2.39 -10.82 3.56
C THR A 22 -1.35 -11.58 2.74
N PHE A 23 -0.24 -10.91 2.44
CA PHE A 23 0.98 -11.61 2.05
C PHE A 23 1.44 -12.52 3.19
N ARG A 24 1.88 -13.74 2.84
CA ARG A 24 2.40 -14.73 3.78
C ARG A 24 3.89 -14.91 3.53
N ASP A 25 4.70 -14.24 4.34
CA ASP A 25 6.16 -14.34 4.26
C ASP A 25 6.67 -15.79 4.41
N SER A 26 5.98 -16.63 5.19
CA SER A 26 6.41 -18.00 5.50
C SER A 26 6.48 -18.92 4.28
N ASP A 27 5.63 -18.69 3.28
CA ASP A 27 5.58 -19.50 2.05
C ASP A 27 5.76 -18.68 0.77
N GLY A 28 6.04 -17.37 0.88
CA GLY A 28 6.26 -16.47 -0.25
C GLY A 28 5.01 -16.22 -1.09
N LEU A 29 3.82 -16.52 -0.55
CA LEU A 29 2.57 -16.46 -1.31
C LEU A 29 1.75 -15.21 -1.01
N TRP A 30 1.26 -14.56 -2.07
CA TRP A 30 0.20 -13.57 -2.01
C TRP A 30 -0.94 -14.00 -2.93
N GLU A 31 -2.14 -14.20 -2.39
CA GLU A 31 -3.28 -14.74 -3.13
C GLU A 31 -3.02 -16.09 -3.83
N ASN A 32 -2.13 -16.92 -3.26
CA ASN A 32 -1.64 -18.18 -3.82
C ASN A 32 -0.72 -18.02 -5.06
N TYR A 33 -0.27 -16.81 -5.36
CA TYR A 33 0.81 -16.54 -6.32
C TYR A 33 2.14 -16.42 -5.59
N GLN A 34 3.22 -16.94 -6.19
CA GLN A 34 4.58 -16.59 -5.81
C GLN A 34 4.77 -15.11 -6.11
N VAL A 35 5.27 -14.35 -5.13
CA VAL A 35 5.45 -12.89 -5.25
C VAL A 35 6.37 -12.54 -6.44
N GLU A 36 7.35 -13.39 -6.72
CA GLU A 36 8.30 -13.22 -7.82
C GLU A 36 7.63 -13.24 -9.20
N ASP A 37 6.44 -13.85 -9.32
CA ASP A 37 5.66 -13.94 -10.55
C ASP A 37 4.64 -12.80 -10.72
N VAL A 38 4.38 -12.00 -9.68
CA VAL A 38 3.31 -10.96 -9.72
C VAL A 38 3.72 -9.58 -9.24
N ALA A 39 4.78 -9.44 -8.43
CA ALA A 39 5.16 -8.20 -7.78
C ALA A 39 6.67 -7.91 -7.88
N THR A 40 7.23 -8.12 -9.08
CA THR A 40 8.60 -7.72 -9.44
C THR A 40 8.63 -7.04 -10.82
N PRO A 41 9.61 -6.16 -11.11
CA PRO A 41 9.83 -5.66 -12.47
C PRO A 41 10.11 -6.77 -13.49
N ARG A 42 10.67 -7.90 -13.02
CA ARG A 42 10.93 -9.09 -13.84
C ARG A 42 9.63 -9.81 -14.21
N ALA A 43 8.71 -9.97 -13.27
CA ALA A 43 7.36 -10.50 -13.52
C ALA A 43 6.62 -9.67 -14.57
N TRP A 44 6.65 -8.34 -14.43
CA TRP A 44 6.02 -7.43 -15.39
C TRP A 44 6.52 -7.65 -16.82
N LYS A 45 7.84 -7.78 -16.99
CA LYS A 45 8.44 -8.05 -18.31
C LYS A 45 8.15 -9.46 -18.83
N LYS A 46 8.05 -10.44 -17.92
CA LYS A 46 7.83 -11.86 -18.24
C LYS A 46 6.38 -12.12 -18.66
N ASP A 47 5.40 -11.67 -17.86
CA ASP A 47 3.97 -11.87 -18.10
C ASP A 47 3.16 -10.69 -17.51
N MET A 48 3.14 -9.59 -18.27
CA MET A 48 2.39 -8.39 -17.91
C MET A 48 0.89 -8.65 -17.74
N ASP A 49 0.31 -9.55 -18.54
CA ASP A 49 -1.13 -9.83 -18.47
C ASP A 49 -1.47 -10.53 -17.14
N LEU A 50 -0.59 -11.41 -16.63
CA LEU A 50 -0.70 -11.97 -15.29
C LEU A 50 -0.62 -10.91 -14.21
N VAL A 51 0.37 -10.03 -14.26
CA VAL A 51 0.52 -8.95 -13.26
C VAL A 51 -0.68 -7.99 -13.27
N LEU A 52 -1.16 -7.61 -14.47
CA LEU A 52 -2.34 -6.76 -14.62
C LEU A 52 -3.59 -7.42 -14.04
N ARG A 53 -3.88 -8.68 -14.43
CA ARG A 53 -4.97 -9.45 -13.81
C ARG A 53 -4.82 -9.49 -12.30
N PHE A 54 -3.58 -9.70 -11.83
CA PHE A 54 -3.31 -9.79 -10.42
C PHE A 54 -3.76 -8.49 -9.70
N TYR A 55 -3.22 -7.35 -10.11
CA TYR A 55 -3.57 -6.09 -9.44
C TYR A 55 -5.01 -5.63 -9.69
N ASN A 56 -5.63 -6.02 -10.81
CA ASN A 56 -7.04 -5.70 -11.09
C ASN A 56 -7.99 -6.43 -10.13
N GLU A 57 -7.76 -7.71 -9.86
CA GLU A 57 -8.52 -8.46 -8.84
C GLU A 57 -8.38 -7.80 -7.46
N ARG A 58 -7.14 -7.52 -7.03
CA ARG A 58 -6.84 -6.82 -5.77
C ARG A 58 -7.55 -5.47 -5.67
N ARG A 59 -7.58 -4.69 -6.75
CA ARG A 59 -8.28 -3.41 -6.78
C ARG A 59 -9.77 -3.56 -6.52
N ARG A 60 -10.40 -4.56 -7.15
CA ARG A 60 -11.83 -4.85 -6.95
C ARG A 60 -12.08 -5.30 -5.50
N ASP A 61 -11.20 -6.11 -4.92
CA ASP A 61 -11.29 -6.54 -3.53
C ASP A 61 -11.19 -5.34 -2.57
N VAL A 62 -10.23 -4.43 -2.78
CA VAL A 62 -10.10 -3.20 -1.97
C VAL A 62 -11.34 -2.31 -2.10
N LEU A 63 -11.86 -2.10 -3.31
CA LEU A 63 -13.07 -1.30 -3.53
C LEU A 63 -14.30 -1.89 -2.83
N ALA A 64 -14.37 -3.22 -2.68
CA ALA A 64 -15.46 -3.91 -2.00
C ALA A 64 -15.29 -3.94 -0.47
N ALA A 65 -14.04 -3.94 0.03
CA ALA A 65 -13.73 -3.98 1.45
C ALA A 65 -14.25 -2.73 2.18
N GLN A 66 -14.42 -2.82 3.51
CA GLN A 66 -14.79 -1.71 4.38
C GLN A 66 -13.80 -1.61 5.54
N PRO A 67 -13.54 -0.41 6.08
CA PRO A 67 -12.68 -0.27 7.24
C PRO A 67 -13.23 -1.07 8.43
N ASN A 68 -12.36 -1.80 9.11
CA ASN A 68 -12.71 -2.55 10.31
C ASN A 68 -12.47 -1.72 11.60
N ALA A 69 -12.74 -2.33 12.75
CA ALA A 69 -12.60 -1.68 14.05
C ALA A 69 -11.19 -1.14 14.34
N ALA A 70 -10.13 -1.77 13.81
CA ALA A 70 -8.76 -1.28 13.99
C ALA A 70 -8.56 0.06 13.27
N HIS A 71 -8.98 0.16 12.00
CA HIS A 71 -8.87 1.40 11.23
C HIS A 71 -9.69 2.54 11.87
N LEU A 72 -10.93 2.26 12.25
CA LEU A 72 -11.80 3.23 12.93
C LEU A 72 -11.23 3.67 14.28
N GLY A 73 -10.62 2.73 15.02
CA GLY A 73 -9.95 3.02 16.28
C GLY A 73 -8.74 3.93 16.09
N LEU A 74 -7.91 3.70 15.07
CA LEU A 74 -6.76 4.56 14.77
C LEU A 74 -7.20 5.97 14.36
N ALA A 75 -8.24 6.10 13.53
CA ALA A 75 -8.82 7.39 13.19
C ALA A 75 -9.34 8.13 14.44
N ALA A 76 -10.05 7.44 15.34
CA ALA A 76 -10.55 8.02 16.58
C ALA A 76 -9.43 8.49 17.54
N LEU A 77 -8.24 7.87 17.50
CA LEU A 77 -7.10 8.31 18.31
C LEU A 77 -6.62 9.72 17.94
N GLU A 78 -6.93 10.21 16.74
CA GLU A 78 -6.63 11.60 16.35
C GLU A 78 -7.29 12.63 17.25
N GLU A 79 -8.36 12.29 17.99
CA GLU A 79 -8.96 13.19 18.98
C GLU A 79 -8.02 13.47 20.17
N HIS A 80 -7.14 12.52 20.49
CA HIS A 80 -6.29 12.55 21.68
C HIS A 80 -4.80 12.70 21.35
N TYR A 81 -4.38 12.27 20.16
CA TYR A 81 -2.99 12.22 19.72
C TYR A 81 -2.78 12.97 18.40
N ASP A 82 -1.55 13.39 18.15
CA ASP A 82 -1.10 13.81 16.83
C ASP A 82 -0.64 12.54 16.10
N VAL A 83 -1.53 11.92 15.34
CA VAL A 83 -1.33 10.57 14.77
C VAL A 83 -0.68 10.68 13.39
N THR A 84 0.35 9.87 13.14
CA THR A 84 0.87 9.58 11.79
C THR A 84 0.73 8.10 11.56
N ILE A 85 0.02 7.71 10.52
CA ILE A 85 0.00 6.32 10.08
C ILE A 85 1.05 6.16 8.98
N ILE A 86 2.00 5.26 9.19
CA ILE A 86 2.92 4.79 8.16
C ILE A 86 2.46 3.37 7.79
N THR A 87 2.09 3.14 6.55
CA THR A 87 1.50 1.86 6.13
C THR A 87 2.30 1.20 5.02
N GLN A 88 2.51 -0.10 5.15
CA GLN A 88 2.98 -0.95 4.05
C GLN A 88 1.82 -1.39 3.14
N ASN A 89 0.58 -1.18 3.56
CA ASN A 89 -0.58 -1.58 2.79
C ASN A 89 -0.76 -0.63 1.60
N ILE A 90 -1.37 -1.19 0.57
CA ILE A 90 -1.69 -0.47 -0.66
C ILE A 90 -3.18 -0.16 -0.77
N ASP A 91 -3.99 -0.57 0.23
CA ASP A 91 -5.42 -0.26 0.32
C ASP A 91 -5.66 1.14 0.93
N ASP A 92 -6.86 1.70 0.73
CA ASP A 92 -7.27 3.03 1.21
C ASP A 92 -8.15 2.97 2.50
N LEU A 93 -8.01 1.90 3.30
CA LEU A 93 -8.91 1.66 4.43
C LEU A 93 -8.68 2.62 5.60
N HIS A 94 -7.46 3.14 5.76
CA HIS A 94 -7.15 4.14 6.79
C HIS A 94 -7.83 5.48 6.49
N GLU A 95 -7.77 5.91 5.23
CA GLU A 95 -8.39 7.13 4.71
C GLU A 95 -9.90 7.01 4.83
N ARG A 96 -10.47 5.89 4.38
CA ARG A 96 -11.92 5.64 4.48
C ARG A 96 -12.41 5.53 5.91
N ALA A 97 -11.56 5.15 6.87
CA ALA A 97 -11.88 5.19 8.30
C ALA A 97 -11.86 6.60 8.89
N GLY A 98 -11.27 7.58 8.18
CA GLY A 98 -11.16 8.97 8.63
C GLY A 98 -9.78 9.38 9.14
N SER A 99 -8.75 8.55 8.96
CA SER A 99 -7.38 8.95 9.30
C SER A 99 -6.93 10.08 8.37
N THR A 100 -6.33 11.13 8.92
CA THR A 100 -6.01 12.36 8.18
C THR A 100 -4.57 12.47 7.73
N ARG A 101 -3.65 11.71 8.34
CA ARG A 101 -2.23 11.67 7.95
C ARG A 101 -1.73 10.23 7.80
N VAL A 102 -1.77 9.75 6.57
CA VAL A 102 -1.34 8.41 6.17
C VAL A 102 -0.20 8.52 5.14
N LEU A 103 0.85 7.74 5.33
CA LEU A 103 2.04 7.69 4.49
C LEU A 103 2.19 6.26 3.96
N HIS A 104 1.94 6.07 2.66
CA HIS A 104 2.02 4.78 1.98
C HIS A 104 3.45 4.48 1.53
N LEU A 105 4.08 3.48 2.14
CA LEU A 105 5.43 3.07 1.76
C LEU A 105 5.45 2.37 0.40
N HIS A 106 4.44 1.55 0.10
CA HIS A 106 4.42 0.69 -1.08
C HIS A 106 3.48 1.17 -2.18
N GLY A 107 3.10 2.45 -2.15
CA GLY A 107 2.14 3.03 -3.08
C GLY A 107 0.69 2.61 -2.78
N GLU A 108 -0.20 2.86 -3.74
CA GLU A 108 -1.65 2.75 -3.56
C GLU A 108 -2.31 2.00 -4.72
N ILE A 109 -3.22 1.07 -4.43
CA ILE A 109 -3.84 0.19 -5.44
C ILE A 109 -4.83 0.93 -6.34
N LEU A 110 -5.37 2.04 -5.85
CA LEU A 110 -6.27 2.94 -6.55
C LEU A 110 -5.53 4.00 -7.37
N THR A 111 -4.23 3.82 -7.57
CA THR A 111 -3.43 4.68 -8.43
C THR A 111 -2.63 3.89 -9.46
N MET A 112 -2.29 4.54 -10.57
CA MET A 112 -1.48 4.01 -11.66
C MET A 112 -0.46 5.04 -12.12
N ARG A 113 0.60 4.55 -12.77
CA ARG A 113 1.70 5.37 -13.31
C ARG A 113 2.25 4.78 -14.59
N SER A 114 2.98 5.58 -15.36
CA SER A 114 3.74 5.08 -16.49
C SER A 114 4.84 4.11 -16.02
N GLU A 115 5.14 3.07 -16.79
CA GLU A 115 6.31 2.23 -16.53
C GLU A 115 7.65 2.97 -16.75
N LYS A 116 7.65 4.15 -17.38
CA LYS A 116 8.85 4.99 -17.62
C LYS A 116 8.92 6.21 -16.72
N ASP A 117 7.78 6.73 -16.27
CA ASP A 117 7.70 7.89 -15.38
C ASP A 117 7.09 7.47 -14.03
N PRO A 118 7.92 7.32 -12.99
CA PRO A 118 7.45 6.91 -11.68
C PRO A 118 6.77 8.04 -10.88
N TYR A 119 6.84 9.29 -11.35
CA TYR A 119 6.45 10.49 -10.60
C TYR A 119 5.04 10.97 -10.93
N THR A 120 4.59 10.80 -12.17
CA THR A 120 3.22 11.16 -12.55
C THR A 120 2.24 10.05 -12.18
N ILE A 121 1.40 10.35 -11.19
CA ILE A 121 0.40 9.41 -10.64
C ILE A 121 -1.00 9.80 -11.12
N TYR A 122 -1.81 8.80 -11.44
CA TYR A 122 -3.21 8.95 -11.84
C TYR A 122 -4.11 8.09 -10.96
N GLU A 123 -5.28 8.60 -10.58
CA GLU A 123 -6.30 7.78 -9.93
C GLU A 123 -6.88 6.72 -10.89
N ILE A 124 -7.19 5.55 -10.36
CA ILE A 124 -7.84 4.47 -11.09
C ILE A 124 -8.76 3.67 -10.17
N ARG A 125 -10.02 3.50 -10.60
CA ARG A 125 -11.03 2.68 -9.90
C ARG A 125 -11.52 1.50 -10.74
N THR A 126 -10.97 1.32 -11.94
CA THR A 126 -11.30 0.23 -12.85
C THR A 126 -10.06 -0.64 -13.12
N ASP A 127 -10.20 -1.60 -14.01
CA ASP A 127 -9.07 -2.40 -14.48
C ASP A 127 -8.09 -1.57 -15.30
N ILE A 128 -6.80 -1.91 -15.19
CA ILE A 128 -5.75 -1.49 -16.12
C ILE A 128 -5.56 -2.64 -17.12
N ASN A 129 -5.58 -2.33 -18.40
CA ASN A 129 -5.45 -3.29 -19.48
C ASN A 129 -4.15 -3.07 -20.25
N ARG A 130 -3.67 -4.13 -20.90
CA ARG A 130 -2.59 -4.01 -21.88
C ARG A 130 -3.04 -3.05 -22.98
N GLY A 131 -2.18 -2.07 -23.28
CA GLY A 131 -2.46 -1.01 -24.24
C GLY A 131 -3.07 0.25 -23.64
N ASP A 132 -3.36 0.28 -22.34
CA ASP A 132 -3.67 1.53 -21.64
C ASP A 132 -2.36 2.31 -21.47
N LEU A 133 -2.13 3.27 -22.38
CA LEU A 133 -0.87 4.02 -22.43
C LEU A 133 -0.97 5.35 -21.68
N ALA A 134 0.13 5.71 -21.02
CA ALA A 134 0.35 7.05 -20.50
C ALA A 134 0.66 8.03 -21.65
N PRO A 135 0.64 9.36 -21.41
CA PRO A 135 0.95 10.37 -22.43
C PRO A 135 2.33 10.25 -23.09
N ASP A 136 3.28 9.55 -22.44
CA ASP A 136 4.62 9.24 -22.96
C ASP A 136 4.63 8.00 -23.89
N GLY A 137 3.46 7.40 -24.15
CA GLY A 137 3.28 6.21 -24.98
C GLY A 137 3.72 4.91 -24.30
N ALA A 138 4.09 4.93 -23.02
CA ALA A 138 4.44 3.74 -22.26
C ALA A 138 3.21 3.13 -21.59
N GLN A 139 3.30 1.84 -21.26
CA GLN A 139 2.20 1.13 -20.60
C GLN A 139 1.95 1.68 -19.19
N LEU A 140 0.68 1.92 -18.85
CA LEU A 140 0.26 2.18 -17.47
C LEU A 140 0.34 0.90 -16.64
N ARG A 141 0.87 1.03 -15.44
CA ARG A 141 0.97 -0.04 -14.43
C ARG A 141 0.41 0.46 -13.09
N PRO A 142 0.07 -0.45 -12.17
CA PRO A 142 -0.22 -0.07 -10.79
C PRO A 142 0.92 0.76 -10.21
N ALA A 143 0.59 1.86 -9.52
CA ALA A 143 1.56 2.70 -8.82
C ALA A 143 1.92 2.09 -7.46
N ILE A 144 2.35 0.83 -7.52
CA ILE A 144 2.78 0.02 -6.39
C ILE A 144 4.29 -0.14 -6.48
N VAL A 145 4.95 -0.09 -5.32
CA VAL A 145 6.37 -0.45 -5.18
C VAL A 145 6.48 -1.97 -5.18
N TRP A 146 7.15 -2.52 -6.17
CA TRP A 146 7.43 -3.95 -6.26
C TRP A 146 8.71 -4.33 -5.52
N PHE A 147 8.84 -5.62 -5.23
CA PHE A 147 10.13 -6.15 -4.79
C PHE A 147 11.19 -5.83 -5.86
N GLU A 148 12.41 -5.50 -5.42
CA GLU A 148 13.53 -5.00 -6.23
C GLU A 148 13.42 -3.51 -6.65
N GLU A 149 12.31 -2.82 -6.34
CA GLU A 149 12.21 -1.38 -6.51
C GLU A 149 12.60 -0.65 -5.20
N ALA A 150 13.14 0.56 -5.33
CA ALA A 150 13.38 1.41 -4.16
C ALA A 150 12.05 1.88 -3.57
N VAL A 151 11.98 1.98 -2.24
CA VAL A 151 10.85 2.56 -1.49
C VAL A 151 11.06 4.08 -1.36
N PRO A 152 10.42 4.93 -2.19
CA PRO A 152 10.78 6.35 -2.26
C PRO A 152 10.44 7.12 -0.98
N MET A 153 9.38 6.68 -0.29
CA MET A 153 8.88 7.31 0.94
C MET A 153 9.76 7.06 2.16
N ILE A 154 10.81 6.21 2.06
CA ILE A 154 11.60 5.84 3.24
C ILE A 154 12.25 7.06 3.89
N GLU A 155 12.84 7.96 3.09
CA GLU A 155 13.48 9.18 3.58
C GLU A 155 12.45 10.17 4.16
N GLU A 156 11.24 10.19 3.59
CA GLU A 156 10.15 11.06 4.04
C GLU A 156 9.56 10.61 5.38
N VAL A 157 9.53 9.30 5.67
CA VAL A 157 8.97 8.79 6.93
C VAL A 157 9.93 8.84 8.11
N ILE A 158 11.26 8.86 7.86
CA ILE A 158 12.29 8.84 8.92
C ILE A 158 12.07 9.96 9.95
N PRO A 159 11.84 11.23 9.58
CA PRO A 159 11.62 12.31 10.55
C PRO A 159 10.42 12.05 11.48
N PHE A 160 9.34 11.47 10.97
CA PHE A 160 8.17 11.14 11.79
C PHE A 160 8.50 10.09 12.84
N VAL A 161 9.22 9.04 12.43
CA VAL A 161 9.63 7.97 13.35
C VAL A 161 10.61 8.49 14.40
N GLN A 162 11.56 9.34 14.02
CA GLN A 162 12.54 9.93 14.95
C GLN A 162 11.92 10.87 15.99
N ASP A 163 10.84 11.57 15.61
CA ASP A 163 10.13 12.54 16.44
C ASP A 163 8.94 11.92 17.21
N ALA A 164 8.69 10.62 17.01
CA ALA A 164 7.62 9.89 17.69
C ALA A 164 7.86 9.83 19.21
N GLN A 165 6.82 10.18 19.98
CA GLN A 165 6.83 9.97 21.43
C GLN A 165 6.27 8.59 21.82
N ILE A 166 5.41 8.05 20.96
CA ILE A 166 4.85 6.71 21.06
C ILE A 166 4.90 6.11 19.65
N PHE A 167 5.42 4.89 19.55
CA PHE A 167 5.45 4.11 18.32
C PHE A 167 4.67 2.82 18.52
N VAL A 168 3.70 2.55 17.65
CA VAL A 168 2.84 1.36 17.69
C VAL A 168 3.01 0.59 16.39
N LEU A 169 3.15 -0.73 16.49
CA LEU A 169 3.21 -1.61 15.35
C LEU A 169 1.98 -2.51 15.30
N VAL A 170 1.31 -2.58 14.15
CA VAL A 170 0.06 -3.33 13.97
C VAL A 170 0.12 -4.16 12.69
N GLY A 171 -0.05 -5.47 12.78
CA GLY A 171 -0.28 -6.33 11.63
C GLY A 171 0.88 -6.42 10.62
N SER A 172 2.12 -6.14 11.03
CA SER A 172 3.32 -6.30 10.21
C SER A 172 4.16 -7.49 10.69
N SER A 173 4.73 -8.25 9.76
CA SER A 173 5.67 -9.34 10.05
C SER A 173 7.09 -8.86 10.38
N LEU A 174 7.42 -7.61 10.01
CA LEU A 174 8.77 -7.02 10.11
C LEU A 174 9.86 -7.76 9.31
N VAL A 175 9.47 -8.58 8.33
CA VAL A 175 10.43 -9.34 7.51
C VAL A 175 10.76 -8.61 6.20
N VAL A 176 9.84 -7.80 5.68
CA VAL A 176 10.05 -6.99 4.48
C VAL A 176 10.90 -5.78 4.83
N TYR A 177 12.06 -5.68 4.18
CA TYR A 177 12.98 -4.56 4.31
C TYR A 177 12.67 -3.47 3.27
N PRO A 178 12.99 -2.21 3.59
CA PRO A 178 12.94 -1.13 2.61
C PRO A 178 13.80 -1.39 1.38
#